data_AF-A0AAU8JQ61-F1
#
_entry.id   AF-A0AAU8JQ61-F1
#
_cell.length_a   1.000
_cell.length_b   1.000
_cell.length_c   1.000
_cell.angle_alpha   90.00
_cell.angle_beta   90.00
_cell.angle_gamma   90.00
#
_symmetry.space_group_name_H-M   'P 1'
#
loop_
_entity.id
_entity.type
_entity.pdbx_description
1 polymer ?
#
loop_
_entity_poly.entity_id
_entity_poly.type
_entity_poly.pdbx_seq_one_letter_code
_entity_poly.pdbx_strand_id
1 'polypeptide(L)'
;MAPAVLQLVAEHDRLFPEVAARCPGTATPRPDTASPVASPTASPTASPQVSDGPVAPVDPENAKYRENHAYRTTVEMNAAATCRGEAHAARVSAALAKSGDAASLTPEQVAAQLEALGYPKADTHVYRSGTEVDFDLFIPKAGPCLTGRLTSRPAVQPHGVYVEGGCTEPRGGH
;
A
#
# COMPACT_ATOMS: atom_id res chain seq x y z
N MET A 1 18.47 -13.14 -5.50
CA MET A 1 17.60 -12.26 -4.68
C MET A 1 16.24 -12.87 -4.32
N ALA A 2 15.69 -13.82 -5.09
CA ALA A 2 14.43 -14.50 -4.76
C ALA A 2 14.33 -15.24 -3.39
N PRO A 3 15.38 -15.90 -2.85
CA PRO A 3 15.20 -16.71 -1.64
C PRO A 3 14.98 -15.86 -0.37
N ALA A 4 15.57 -14.67 -0.30
CA ALA A 4 15.45 -13.79 0.87
C ALA A 4 14.03 -13.18 1.00
N VAL A 5 13.41 -12.80 -0.11
CA VAL A 5 12.03 -12.25 -0.11
C VAL A 5 11.02 -13.31 0.33
N LEU A 6 11.19 -14.55 -0.11
CA LEU A 6 10.32 -15.66 0.31
C LEU A 6 10.46 -15.98 1.80
N GLN A 7 11.67 -15.88 2.36
CA GLN A 7 11.89 -16.04 3.80
C GLN A 7 11.20 -14.95 4.62
N LEU A 8 11.30 -13.68 4.18
CA LEU A 8 10.63 -12.57 4.85
C LEU A 8 9.09 -12.75 4.83
N VAL A 9 8.52 -13.17 3.71
CA VAL A 9 7.09 -13.46 3.61
C VAL A 9 6.68 -14.63 4.51
N ALA A 10 7.48 -15.70 4.58
CA ALA A 10 7.19 -16.82 5.47
C ALA A 10 7.29 -16.43 6.96
N GLU A 11 8.24 -15.57 7.32
CA GLU A 11 8.33 -14.98 8.67
C GLU A 11 7.10 -14.13 9.00
N HIS A 12 6.69 -13.26 8.07
CA HIS A 12 5.46 -12.49 8.18
C HIS A 12 4.25 -13.40 8.43
N ASP A 13 4.07 -14.43 7.61
CA ASP A 13 2.90 -15.30 7.69
C ASP A 13 2.86 -16.10 9.01
N ARG A 14 4.02 -16.34 9.65
CA ARG A 14 4.09 -16.90 11.02
C ARG A 14 3.68 -15.89 12.09
N LEU A 15 4.01 -14.62 11.91
CA LEU A 15 3.63 -13.54 12.83
C LEU A 15 2.14 -13.17 12.70
N PHE A 16 1.59 -13.32 11.50
CA PHE A 16 0.24 -12.87 11.13
C PHE A 16 -0.56 -13.98 10.43
N PRO A 17 -0.84 -15.11 11.11
CA PRO A 17 -1.49 -16.27 10.49
C PRO A 17 -2.89 -15.96 9.96
N GLU A 18 -3.64 -15.07 10.61
CA GLU A 18 -4.96 -14.64 10.16
C GLU A 18 -4.92 -13.78 8.89
N VAL A 19 -3.83 -13.03 8.67
CA VAL A 19 -3.60 -12.28 7.43
C VAL A 19 -3.21 -13.26 6.31
N ALA A 20 -2.29 -14.18 6.60
CA ALA A 20 -1.87 -15.19 5.63
C ALA A 20 -3.05 -16.06 5.15
N ALA A 21 -3.94 -16.46 6.06
CA ALA A 21 -5.14 -17.24 5.73
C ALA A 21 -6.12 -16.51 4.79
N ARG A 22 -6.13 -15.16 4.82
CA ARG A 22 -6.98 -14.33 3.93
C ARG A 22 -6.36 -14.09 2.56
N CYS A 23 -5.06 -14.34 2.41
CA CYS A 23 -4.31 -14.08 1.18
C CYS A 23 -3.66 -15.35 0.58
N PRO A 24 -4.40 -16.44 0.35
CA PRO A 24 -3.84 -17.70 -0.15
C PRO A 24 -3.27 -17.55 -1.57
N GLY A 25 -2.12 -18.17 -1.84
CA GLY A 25 -1.51 -18.24 -3.17
C GLY A 25 -0.54 -17.10 -3.52
N THR A 26 -0.22 -16.22 -2.58
CA THR A 26 0.62 -15.03 -2.83
C THR A 26 2.11 -15.22 -2.46
N ALA A 27 2.52 -16.42 -2.05
CA ALA A 27 3.86 -16.72 -1.53
C ALA A 27 4.77 -17.49 -2.51
N THR A 28 4.51 -17.52 -3.83
CA THR A 28 5.39 -18.25 -4.75
C THR A 28 5.40 -17.66 -6.16
N PRO A 29 6.54 -17.22 -6.73
CA PRO A 29 6.71 -17.22 -8.17
C PRO A 29 6.89 -18.69 -8.60
N ARG A 30 5.88 -19.25 -9.27
CA ARG A 30 6.00 -20.58 -9.86
C ARG A 30 7.01 -20.52 -11.02
N PRO A 31 8.09 -21.32 -11.03
CA PRO A 31 8.84 -21.56 -12.25
C PRO A 31 8.00 -22.48 -13.14
N ASP A 32 7.85 -22.08 -14.40
CA ASP A 32 7.32 -22.84 -15.53
C ASP A 32 5.89 -23.39 -15.42
N THR A 33 4.97 -22.68 -16.07
CA THR A 33 4.05 -23.34 -17.00
C THR A 33 3.80 -22.39 -18.18
N ALA A 34 4.66 -22.48 -19.18
CA ALA A 34 4.27 -22.10 -20.53
C ALA A 34 3.19 -23.09 -21.00
N SER A 35 2.02 -22.59 -21.42
CA SER A 35 1.29 -22.96 -22.65
C SER A 35 -0.23 -22.78 -22.52
N PRO A 36 -0.99 -22.60 -23.63
CA PRO A 36 -0.59 -22.23 -24.98
C PRO A 36 -1.21 -20.91 -25.47
N VAL A 37 -0.60 -20.36 -26.51
CA VAL A 37 -1.18 -19.36 -27.40
C VAL A 37 -2.50 -19.91 -27.95
N ALA A 38 -3.61 -19.22 -27.68
CA ALA A 38 -4.83 -19.35 -28.44
C ALA A 38 -4.98 -18.10 -29.33
N SER A 39 -4.70 -18.28 -30.62
CA SER A 39 -5.20 -17.47 -31.73
C SER A 39 -5.70 -18.48 -32.76
N PRO A 40 -6.85 -18.27 -33.45
CA PRO A 40 -7.11 -17.04 -34.20
C PRO A 40 -8.59 -16.54 -34.28
N THR A 41 -8.72 -15.25 -34.63
CA THR A 41 -9.70 -14.60 -35.54
C THR A 41 -11.21 -14.65 -35.27
N ALA A 42 -11.78 -13.47 -34.96
CA ALA A 42 -12.83 -12.84 -35.77
C ALA A 42 -12.89 -11.32 -35.51
N SER A 43 -12.51 -10.53 -36.52
CA SER A 43 -12.90 -9.12 -36.65
C SER A 43 -14.42 -9.00 -36.83
N PRO A 44 -15.00 -7.83 -36.51
CA PRO A 44 -15.16 -6.89 -37.62
C PRO A 44 -14.60 -5.50 -37.32
N THR A 45 -14.12 -4.92 -38.42
CA THR A 45 -13.74 -3.54 -38.69
C THR A 45 -14.59 -2.48 -37.98
N ALA A 46 -13.90 -1.57 -37.28
CA ALA A 46 -14.21 -0.15 -37.32
C ALA A 46 -12.87 0.60 -37.37
N SER A 47 -12.49 1.07 -38.56
CA SER A 47 -11.30 1.88 -38.77
C SER A 47 -11.41 3.22 -38.03
N PRO A 48 -10.38 3.69 -37.33
CA PRO A 48 -10.09 5.11 -37.26
C PRO A 48 -9.11 5.43 -38.39
N GLN A 49 -9.55 6.25 -39.33
CA GLN A 49 -8.62 6.95 -40.21
C GLN A 49 -7.64 7.73 -39.32
N VAL A 50 -6.35 7.41 -39.41
CA VAL A 50 -5.32 8.42 -39.19
C VAL A 50 -5.43 9.34 -40.39
N SER A 51 -6.34 10.31 -40.29
CA SER A 51 -6.09 11.61 -40.86
C SER A 51 -4.88 12.18 -40.14
N ASP A 52 -3.92 12.66 -40.92
CA ASP A 52 -2.89 13.59 -40.52
C ASP A 52 -3.55 14.69 -39.64
N GLY A 53 -3.32 14.63 -38.34
CA GLY A 53 -4.03 15.42 -37.35
C GLY A 53 -3.18 15.58 -36.08
N PRO A 54 -3.12 16.78 -35.49
CA PRO A 54 -2.04 17.15 -34.57
C PRO A 54 -2.06 16.30 -33.30
N VAL A 55 -0.88 15.79 -32.93
CA VAL A 55 -0.60 15.22 -31.61
C VAL A 55 -1.04 16.24 -30.57
N ALA A 56 -2.03 15.90 -29.74
CA ALA A 56 -2.43 16.73 -28.62
C ALA A 56 -1.16 17.02 -27.79
N PRO A 57 -0.78 18.30 -27.56
CA PRO A 57 0.41 18.61 -26.81
C PRO A 57 0.29 17.97 -25.44
N VAL A 58 1.33 17.23 -25.02
CA VAL A 58 1.49 16.84 -23.62
C VAL A 58 1.50 18.15 -22.85
N ASP A 59 0.44 18.42 -22.09
CA ASP A 59 0.30 19.69 -21.40
C ASP A 59 1.53 19.87 -20.48
N PRO A 60 2.41 20.84 -20.77
CA PRO A 60 3.68 20.98 -20.07
C PRO A 60 3.48 21.39 -18.61
N GLU A 61 2.33 21.96 -18.24
CA GLU A 61 2.01 22.20 -16.82
C GLU A 61 1.78 20.87 -16.11
N ASN A 62 1.04 19.93 -16.69
CA ASN A 62 0.75 18.63 -16.08
C ASN A 62 2.03 17.76 -15.90
N ALA A 63 3.01 17.90 -16.80
CA ALA A 63 4.34 17.31 -16.66
C ALA A 63 5.13 17.93 -15.50
N LYS A 64 5.09 19.26 -15.34
CA LYS A 64 5.74 19.99 -14.24
C LYS A 64 5.10 19.73 -12.88
N TYR A 65 3.77 19.59 -12.82
CA TYR A 65 3.06 19.19 -11.59
C TYR A 65 3.46 17.79 -11.13
N ARG A 66 3.65 16.85 -12.07
CA ARG A 66 4.16 15.51 -11.76
C ARG A 66 5.60 15.53 -11.26
N GLU A 67 6.47 16.37 -11.83
CA GLU A 67 7.85 16.54 -11.34
C GLU A 67 7.88 17.08 -9.90
N ASN A 68 7.06 18.08 -9.60
CA ASN A 68 7.04 18.70 -8.26
C ASN A 68 6.53 17.78 -7.15
N HIS A 69 5.81 16.70 -7.47
CA HIS A 69 5.30 15.75 -6.49
C HIS A 69 5.95 14.37 -6.57
N ALA A 70 7.04 14.21 -7.33
CA ALA A 70 7.76 12.94 -7.44
C ALA A 70 8.18 12.38 -6.07
N TYR A 71 8.42 13.23 -5.07
CA TYR A 71 8.71 12.83 -3.70
C TYR A 71 7.60 11.99 -3.04
N ARG A 72 6.33 12.13 -3.47
CA ARG A 72 5.19 11.35 -2.98
C ARG A 72 5.03 10.00 -3.70
N THR A 73 5.92 9.67 -4.62
CA THR A 73 5.87 8.39 -5.33
C THR A 73 6.13 7.26 -4.36
N THR A 74 5.27 6.24 -4.41
CA THR A 74 5.45 5.00 -3.67
C THR A 74 5.85 3.89 -4.63
N VAL A 75 6.55 2.88 -4.10
CA VAL A 75 6.80 1.65 -4.86
C VAL A 75 5.47 0.96 -5.16
N GLU A 76 5.31 0.46 -6.38
CA GLU A 76 4.10 -0.26 -6.79
C GLU A 76 3.94 -1.55 -5.96
N MET A 77 2.75 -1.77 -5.42
CA MET A 77 2.44 -3.01 -4.69
C MET A 77 1.97 -4.08 -5.67
N ASN A 78 2.65 -5.23 -5.67
CA ASN A 78 2.13 -6.42 -6.36
C ASN A 78 0.88 -6.97 -5.65
N ALA A 79 0.13 -7.85 -6.31
CA ALA A 79 -1.12 -8.40 -5.76
C ALA A 79 -0.96 -9.06 -4.37
N ALA A 80 0.20 -9.67 -4.12
CA ALA A 80 0.52 -10.28 -2.83
C ALA A 80 0.66 -9.26 -1.70
N ALA A 81 1.35 -8.16 -1.97
CA ALA A 81 1.55 -7.05 -1.05
C ALA A 81 0.24 -6.28 -0.83
N THR A 82 -0.53 -6.05 -1.89
CA THR A 82 -1.85 -5.39 -1.80
C THR A 82 -2.80 -6.17 -0.90
N CYS A 83 -2.96 -7.48 -1.11
CA CYS A 83 -3.84 -8.30 -0.27
C CYS A 83 -3.43 -8.24 1.21
N ARG A 84 -2.13 -8.41 1.50
CA ARG A 84 -1.62 -8.33 2.88
C ARG A 84 -1.85 -6.95 3.48
N GLY A 85 -1.53 -5.89 2.74
CA GLY A 85 -1.74 -4.50 3.16
C GLY A 85 -3.20 -4.22 3.50
N GLU A 86 -4.14 -4.62 2.63
CA GLU A 86 -5.58 -4.47 2.88
C GLU A 86 -6.05 -5.30 4.09
N ALA A 87 -5.57 -6.53 4.24
CA ALA A 87 -5.90 -7.36 5.40
C ALA A 87 -5.39 -6.76 6.71
N HIS A 88 -4.20 -6.16 6.71
CA HIS A 88 -3.67 -5.41 7.85
C HIS A 88 -4.46 -4.13 8.13
N ALA A 89 -4.78 -3.36 7.09
CA ALA A 89 -5.60 -2.15 7.22
C ALA A 89 -6.96 -2.48 7.84
N ALA A 90 -7.60 -3.57 7.42
CA ALA A 90 -8.85 -4.05 8.00
C ALA A 90 -8.68 -4.48 9.48
N ARG A 91 -7.58 -5.18 9.81
CA ARG A 91 -7.27 -5.60 11.18
C ARG A 91 -7.09 -4.40 12.12
N VAL A 92 -6.31 -3.41 11.70
CA VAL A 92 -6.07 -2.18 12.48
C VAL A 92 -7.36 -1.36 12.60
N SER A 93 -8.10 -1.16 11.52
CA SER A 93 -9.38 -0.43 11.53
C SER A 93 -10.38 -1.07 12.49
N ALA A 94 -10.49 -2.40 12.49
CA ALA A 94 -11.39 -3.13 13.38
C ALA A 94 -10.98 -3.03 14.85
N ALA A 95 -9.69 -2.94 15.16
CA ALA A 95 -9.20 -2.75 16.52
C ALA A 95 -9.49 -1.34 17.03
N LEU A 96 -9.20 -0.32 16.21
CA LEU A 96 -9.46 1.08 16.55
C LEU A 96 -10.95 1.34 16.76
N ALA A 97 -11.81 0.74 15.94
CA ALA A 97 -13.26 0.86 16.08
C ALA A 97 -13.81 0.24 17.38
N LYS A 98 -13.15 -0.79 17.93
CA LYS A 98 -13.54 -1.41 19.22
C LYS A 98 -13.23 -0.51 20.41
N SER A 99 -12.32 0.45 20.24
CA SER A 99 -11.89 1.37 21.29
C SER A 99 -12.82 2.58 21.45
N GLY A 100 -13.89 2.65 20.65
CA GLY A 100 -14.89 3.71 20.70
C GLY A 100 -14.70 4.73 19.57
N ASP A 101 -14.87 6.01 19.90
CA ASP A 101 -14.66 7.09 18.93
C ASP A 101 -13.17 7.24 18.60
N ALA A 102 -12.78 6.83 17.40
CA ALA A 102 -11.41 6.92 16.92
C ALA A 102 -10.86 8.35 16.97
N ALA A 103 -11.70 9.37 16.77
CA ALA A 103 -11.29 10.78 16.81
C ALA A 103 -10.89 11.26 18.21
N SER A 104 -11.29 10.52 19.26
CA SER A 104 -10.97 10.83 20.65
C SER A 104 -9.69 10.16 21.17
N LEU A 105 -9.10 9.25 20.39
CA LEU A 105 -7.93 8.50 20.81
C LEU A 105 -6.69 9.40 20.87
N THR A 106 -5.89 9.26 21.93
CA THR A 106 -4.59 9.92 22.04
C THR A 106 -3.51 9.14 21.29
N PRO A 107 -2.38 9.77 20.89
CA PRO A 107 -1.26 9.07 20.27
C PRO A 107 -0.78 7.85 21.07
N GLU A 108 -0.76 7.96 22.40
CA GLU A 108 -0.33 6.89 23.30
C GLU A 108 -1.31 5.71 23.27
N GLN A 109 -2.62 5.97 23.22
CA GLN A 109 -3.65 4.94 23.11
C GLN A 109 -3.59 4.22 21.77
N VAL A 110 -3.33 4.96 20.69
CA VAL A 110 -3.16 4.37 19.35
C VAL A 110 -1.90 3.51 19.30
N ALA A 111 -0.77 4.02 19.79
CA ALA A 111 0.48 3.26 19.86
C ALA A 111 0.32 1.98 20.69
N ALA A 112 -0.35 2.04 21.84
CA ALA A 112 -0.61 0.88 22.67
C ALA A 112 -1.52 -0.16 21.96
N GLN A 113 -2.51 0.29 21.19
CA GLN A 113 -3.35 -0.61 20.41
C GLN A 113 -2.57 -1.29 19.27
N LEU A 114 -1.73 -0.55 18.55
CA LEU A 114 -0.89 -1.11 17.49
C LEU A 114 0.09 -2.15 18.07
N GLU A 115 0.71 -1.85 19.21
CA GLU A 115 1.58 -2.77 19.94
C GLU A 115 0.85 -4.04 20.39
N ALA A 116 -0.37 -3.90 20.92
CA ALA A 116 -1.22 -5.04 21.30
C ALA A 116 -1.63 -5.92 20.12
N LEU A 117 -1.63 -5.39 18.89
CA LEU A 117 -1.83 -6.15 17.65
C LEU A 117 -0.54 -6.83 17.16
N GLY A 118 0.59 -6.60 17.80
CA GLY A 118 1.89 -7.16 17.42
C GLY A 118 2.68 -6.28 16.45
N TYR A 119 2.31 -5.00 16.28
CA TYR A 119 3.13 -4.04 15.54
C TYR A 119 4.11 -3.37 16.50
N PRO A 120 5.42 -3.65 16.40
CA PRO A 120 6.39 -3.13 17.35
C PRO A 120 6.57 -1.62 17.18
N LYS A 121 6.92 -0.93 18.27
CA LYS A 121 7.13 0.53 18.27
C LYS A 121 8.18 1.01 17.26
N ALA A 122 9.15 0.16 16.95
CA ALA A 122 10.19 0.47 15.95
C ALA A 122 9.64 0.60 14.53
N ASP A 123 8.50 -0.04 14.23
CA ASP A 123 7.87 -0.03 12.90
C ASP A 123 6.66 0.91 12.85
N THR A 124 6.30 1.55 13.97
CA THR A 124 5.16 2.47 14.07
C THR A 124 5.62 3.89 14.37
N HIS A 125 5.05 4.86 13.67
CA HIS A 125 5.19 6.26 13.98
C HIS A 125 3.80 6.86 14.19
N VAL A 126 3.45 7.19 15.43
CA VAL A 126 2.15 7.80 15.77
C VAL A 126 2.38 9.26 16.15
N TYR A 127 1.62 10.18 15.56
CA TYR A 127 1.83 11.61 15.72
C TYR A 127 0.51 12.38 15.72
N ARG A 128 0.54 13.63 16.22
CA ARG A 128 -0.58 14.55 16.07
C ARG A 128 -0.44 15.36 14.79
N SER A 129 -1.55 15.51 14.09
CA SER A 129 -1.70 16.35 12.91
C SER A 129 -2.82 17.36 13.19
N GLY A 130 -2.43 18.51 13.74
CA GLY A 130 -3.40 19.46 14.31
C GLY A 130 -4.11 18.86 15.53
N THR A 131 -5.44 18.76 15.46
CA THR A 131 -6.27 18.14 16.52
C THR A 131 -6.46 16.63 16.34
N GLU A 132 -6.03 16.07 15.21
CA GLU A 132 -6.23 14.68 14.86
C GLU A 132 -4.99 13.85 15.20
N VAL A 133 -5.16 12.53 15.30
CA VAL A 133 -4.07 11.57 15.47
C VAL A 133 -3.89 10.79 14.19
N ASP A 134 -2.67 10.79 13.69
CA ASP A 134 -2.27 10.05 12.50
C ASP A 134 -1.19 9.02 12.88
N PHE A 135 -1.04 8.00 12.06
CA PHE A 135 0.08 7.08 12.18
C PHE A 135 0.57 6.58 10.82
N ASP A 136 1.85 6.27 10.78
CA ASP A 136 2.48 5.46 9.72
C ASP A 136 2.96 4.16 10.34
N LEU A 137 2.80 3.05 9.62
CA LEU A 137 3.19 1.72 10.06
C LEU A 137 3.86 0.98 8.92
N PHE A 138 5.08 0.49 9.14
CA PHE A 138 5.71 -0.49 8.26
C PHE A 138 5.22 -1.89 8.62
N ILE A 139 4.65 -2.64 7.67
CA ILE A 139 4.24 -4.02 7.94
C ILE A 139 5.50 -4.90 8.02
N PRO A 140 5.80 -5.48 9.20
CA PRO A 140 7.03 -6.24 9.39
C PRO A 140 7.13 -7.36 8.37
N LYS A 141 8.26 -7.43 7.66
CA LYS A 141 8.62 -8.57 6.79
C LYS A 141 7.72 -8.80 5.56
N ALA A 142 6.64 -8.04 5.35
CA ALA A 142 5.84 -8.09 4.12
C ALA A 142 6.12 -6.94 3.15
N GLY A 143 6.61 -5.80 3.65
CA GLY A 143 7.06 -4.67 2.81
C GLY A 143 6.07 -3.53 2.51
N PRO A 144 4.72 -3.65 2.64
CA PRO A 144 3.84 -2.49 2.49
C PRO A 144 3.83 -1.64 3.78
N CYS A 145 3.41 -0.39 3.62
CA CYS A 145 3.14 0.56 4.66
C CYS A 145 1.63 0.74 4.85
N LEU A 146 1.21 1.16 6.03
CA LEU A 146 -0.12 1.68 6.31
C LEU A 146 -0.02 3.12 6.80
N THR A 147 -0.86 4.00 6.27
CA THR A 147 -1.15 5.29 6.89
C THR A 147 -2.56 5.27 7.45
N GLY A 148 -2.70 5.67 8.71
CA GLY A 148 -3.99 5.85 9.36
C GLY A 148 -4.23 7.30 9.74
N ARG A 149 -5.46 7.77 9.54
CA ARG A 149 -5.94 9.08 9.99
C ARG A 149 -7.17 8.90 10.86
N LEU A 150 -7.08 9.32 12.12
CA LEU A 150 -8.13 9.14 13.11
C LEU A 150 -8.95 10.41 13.23
N THR A 151 -9.81 10.60 12.24
CA THR A 151 -10.81 11.66 12.18
C THR A 151 -12.17 11.10 12.61
N SER A 152 -13.22 11.93 12.55
CA SER A 152 -14.61 11.45 12.70
C SER A 152 -15.02 10.35 11.72
N ARG A 153 -14.29 10.22 10.59
CA ARG A 153 -14.37 9.11 9.65
C ARG A 153 -12.97 8.51 9.50
N PRO A 154 -12.56 7.61 10.41
CA PRO A 154 -11.21 7.10 10.42
C PRO A 154 -10.93 6.31 9.13
N ALA A 155 -9.73 6.47 8.60
CA ALA A 155 -9.29 5.76 7.40
C ALA A 155 -7.90 5.18 7.62
N VAL A 156 -7.72 3.91 7.23
CA VAL A 156 -6.42 3.23 7.23
C VAL A 156 -6.20 2.68 5.82
N GLN A 157 -5.09 3.08 5.19
CA GLN A 157 -4.85 2.79 3.78
C GLN A 157 -3.47 2.16 3.58
N PRO A 158 -3.38 1.04 2.83
CA PRO A 158 -2.11 0.47 2.46
C PRO A 158 -1.47 1.19 1.28
N HIS A 159 -0.15 1.29 1.29
CA HIS A 159 0.65 1.80 0.17
C HIS A 159 2.04 1.15 0.17
N GLY A 160 2.78 1.25 -0.92
CA GLY A 160 4.20 0.89 -0.93
C GLY A 160 5.05 1.92 -0.18
N VAL A 161 6.30 1.59 0.10
CA VAL A 161 7.26 2.56 0.66
C VAL A 161 7.42 3.75 -0.29
N TYR A 162 7.46 4.96 0.25
CA TYR A 162 7.91 6.17 -0.45
C TYR A 162 9.38 6.00 -0.84
N VAL A 163 9.70 6.31 -2.09
CA VAL A 163 11.07 6.14 -2.64
C VAL A 163 12.12 6.92 -1.84
N GLU A 164 11.73 8.06 -1.28
CA GLU A 164 12.62 9.00 -0.57
C GLU A 164 12.49 8.96 0.97
N GLY A 165 11.52 8.22 1.54
CA GLY A 165 11.10 8.43 2.94
C GLY A 165 10.62 7.21 3.73
N GLY A 166 10.63 6.01 3.13
CA GLY A 166 10.10 4.82 3.82
C GLY A 166 8.58 4.88 3.93
N CYS A 167 7.99 4.68 5.12
CA CYS A 167 6.53 4.70 5.27
C CYS A 167 5.92 6.08 5.54
N THR A 168 6.71 7.05 5.99
CA THR A 168 6.22 8.39 6.27
C THR A 168 6.25 9.22 5.01
N GLU A 169 5.13 9.86 4.68
CA GLU A 169 5.04 10.75 3.52
C GLU A 169 6.03 11.91 3.68
N PRO A 170 7.00 12.06 2.75
CA PRO A 170 7.97 13.14 2.85
C PRO A 170 7.28 14.50 2.66
N ARG A 171 7.63 15.49 3.49
CA ARG A 171 7.02 16.82 3.47
C ARG A 171 7.80 17.78 2.55
N GLY A 172 7.63 17.62 1.23
CA GLY A 172 7.98 18.63 0.21
C GLY A 172 9.40 18.58 -0.37
N GLY A 173 9.48 18.70 -1.70
CA GLY A 173 10.69 18.87 -2.52
C GLY A 173 11.19 20.32 -2.59
N HIS A 174 12.49 20.45 -2.85
CA HIS A 174 13.29 21.69 -2.80
C HIS A 174 12.78 22.84 -3.65
#